data_AF-R5CEP0-F1
#
_entry.id   AF-R5CEP0-F1
#
_cell.length_a   1.000
_cell.length_b   1.000
_cell.length_c   1.000
_cell.angle_alpha   90.00
_cell.angle_beta   90.00
_cell.angle_gamma   90.00
#
_symmetry.space_group_name_H-M   'P 1'
#
loop_
_entity.id
_entity.type
_entity.pdbx_description
1 polymer ?
#
loop_
_entity_poly.entity_id
_entity_poly.type
_entity_poly.pdbx_seq_one_letter_code
_entity_poly.pdbx_strand_id
1 'polypeptide(L)'
;MENKELATRLKNEELQFELEMDSKNRELVSNSLMLIEKNQMLDELLQRIDNGGDAGQIAKRTVMELKNQIRAHVNEEDEWRNFRTHFEQVHPGFFKRLKDLYPNLTEYELRLCAYIRTGMYGKQIAMMLSVQPESIKKSRTRLRKKLQLRPEDSLEDFLRNMKPLS
;
A
#
# COMPACT_ATOMS: atom_id res chain seq x y z
N MET A 1 32.34 35.85 -2.35
CA MET A 1 32.54 34.80 -1.34
C MET A 1 31.19 34.26 -0.87
N GLU A 2 30.24 35.14 -0.53
CA GLU A 2 28.85 34.81 -0.15
C GLU A 2 28.09 33.87 -1.11
N ASN A 3 28.16 34.09 -2.44
CA ASN A 3 27.48 33.21 -3.40
C ASN A 3 27.96 31.75 -3.35
N LYS A 4 29.21 31.52 -2.96
CA LYS A 4 29.79 30.17 -2.88
C LYS A 4 29.34 29.49 -1.58
N GLU A 5 29.28 30.23 -0.47
CA GLU A 5 28.73 29.73 0.79
C GLU A 5 27.23 29.44 0.72
N LEU A 6 26.45 30.31 0.06
CA LEU A 6 25.02 30.09 -0.16
C LEU A 6 24.77 28.83 -0.99
N ALA A 7 25.54 28.62 -2.07
CA ALA A 7 25.44 27.43 -2.88
C ALA A 7 25.81 26.16 -2.10
N THR A 8 26.83 26.21 -1.25
CA THR A 8 27.20 25.09 -0.36
C THR A 8 26.11 24.81 0.68
N ARG A 9 25.47 25.84 1.23
CA ARG A 9 24.39 25.69 2.22
C ARG A 9 23.17 25.01 1.61
N LEU A 10 22.72 25.48 0.43
CA LEU A 10 21.61 24.88 -0.31
C LEU A 10 21.89 23.42 -0.69
N LYS A 11 23.13 23.12 -1.11
CA LYS A 11 23.55 21.74 -1.43
C LYS A 11 23.49 20.82 -0.21
N ASN A 12 23.88 21.32 0.96
CA ASN A 12 23.81 20.56 2.21
C ASN A 12 22.36 20.35 2.67
N GLU A 13 21.50 21.35 2.53
CA GLU A 13 20.06 21.24 2.83
C GLU A 13 19.38 20.23 1.90
N GLU A 14 19.69 20.26 0.60
CA GLU A 14 19.20 19.29 -0.38
C GLU A 14 19.63 17.86 -0.03
N LEU A 15 20.90 17.67 0.35
CA LEU A 15 21.43 16.37 0.77
C LEU A 15 20.79 15.87 2.08
N GLN A 16 20.58 16.76 3.05
CA GLN A 16 19.91 16.40 4.30
C GLN A 16 18.45 15.98 4.06
N PHE A 17 17.75 16.71 3.19
CA PHE A 17 16.40 16.37 2.78
C PHE A 17 16.35 15.01 2.08
N GLU A 18 17.30 14.72 1.18
CA GLU A 18 17.39 13.45 0.48
C GLU A 18 17.64 12.27 1.43
N LEU A 19 18.53 12.45 2.42
CA LEU A 19 18.79 11.46 3.48
C LEU A 19 17.58 11.22 4.38
N GLU A 20 16.84 12.27 4.74
CA GLU A 20 15.63 12.14 5.53
C GLU A 20 14.54 11.36 4.76
N MET A 21 14.40 11.64 3.46
CA MET A 21 13.46 10.93 2.59
C MET A 21 13.83 9.45 2.42
N ASP A 22 15.12 9.13 2.28
CA ASP A 22 15.60 7.74 2.22
C ASP A 22 15.32 7.00 3.54
N SER A 23 15.57 7.64 4.68
CA SER A 23 15.27 7.07 6.00
C SER A 23 13.78 6.76 6.16
N LYS A 24 12.91 7.72 5.82
CA LYS A 24 11.44 7.55 5.86
C LYS A 24 10.96 6.45 4.91
N ASN A 25 11.55 6.34 3.72
CA ASN A 25 11.24 5.26 2.78
C ASN A 25 11.65 3.89 3.35
N ARG A 26 12.82 3.79 4.01
CA ARG A 26 13.25 2.54 4.65
C ARG A 26 12.33 2.14 5.80
N GLU A 27 11.91 3.10 6.62
CA GLU A 27 10.95 2.86 7.71
C GLU A 27 9.60 2.37 7.17
N LEU A 28 9.08 3.00 6.11
CA LEU A 28 7.88 2.55 5.41
C LEU A 28 7.99 1.11 4.90
N VAL A 29 9.12 0.78 4.25
CA VAL A 29 9.38 -0.57 3.73
C VAL A 29 9.47 -1.56 4.88
N SER A 30 10.17 -1.24 5.97
CA SER A 30 10.29 -2.08 7.17
C SER A 30 8.92 -2.36 7.79
N ASN A 31 8.10 -1.33 7.99
CA ASN A 31 6.75 -1.48 8.53
C ASN A 31 5.84 -2.30 7.60
N SER A 32 5.99 -2.12 6.28
CA SER A 32 5.27 -2.92 5.28
C SER A 32 5.70 -4.39 5.33
N LEU A 33 7.00 -4.68 5.49
CA LEU A 33 7.51 -6.05 5.62
C LEU A 33 7.01 -6.72 6.90
N MET A 34 7.01 -6.01 8.03
CA MET A 34 6.49 -6.51 9.31
C MET A 34 4.98 -6.83 9.20
N LEU A 35 4.22 -6.00 8.48
CA LEU A 35 2.81 -6.25 8.22
C LEU A 35 2.58 -7.47 7.32
N ILE A 36 3.42 -7.64 6.29
CA ILE A 36 3.40 -8.83 5.42
C ILE A 36 3.67 -10.09 6.23
N GLU A 37 4.68 -10.08 7.11
CA GLU A 37 5.03 -11.21 7.97
C GLU A 37 3.89 -11.54 8.94
N LYS A 38 3.31 -10.53 9.60
CA LYS A 38 2.11 -10.68 10.44
C LYS A 38 0.96 -11.34 9.67
N ASN A 39 0.67 -10.87 8.46
CA ASN A 39 -0.42 -11.42 7.65
C ASN A 39 -0.15 -12.86 7.20
N GLN A 40 1.10 -13.19 6.85
CA GLN A 40 1.49 -14.57 6.56
C GLN A 40 1.28 -15.50 7.76
N MET A 41 1.68 -15.08 8.95
CA MET A 41 1.46 -15.88 10.17
C MET A 41 -0.04 -16.09 10.46
N LEU A 42 -0.87 -15.06 10.24
CA LEU A 42 -2.32 -15.17 10.44
C LEU A 42 -2.97 -16.10 9.41
N ASP A 43 -2.53 -16.06 8.15
CA ASP A 43 -2.96 -17.01 7.11
C ASP A 43 -2.57 -18.45 7.46
N GLU A 44 -1.35 -18.68 7.94
CA GLU A 44 -0.90 -20.01 8.39
C GLU A 44 -1.75 -20.53 9.57
N LEU A 45 -2.11 -19.64 10.52
CA LEU A 45 -2.99 -20.00 11.63
C LEU A 45 -4.41 -20.36 11.14
N LEU A 46 -4.96 -19.59 10.20
CA LEU A 46 -6.26 -19.89 9.60
C LEU A 46 -6.26 -21.25 8.89
N GLN A 47 -5.20 -21.58 8.15
CA GLN A 47 -5.07 -22.90 7.51
C GLN A 47 -4.99 -24.04 8.53
N ARG A 48 -4.24 -23.86 9.63
CA ARG A 48 -4.19 -24.88 10.70
C ARG A 48 -5.54 -25.08 11.37
N ILE A 49 -6.30 -24.01 11.59
CA ILE A 49 -7.66 -24.08 12.14
C ILE A 49 -8.59 -24.83 11.18
N ASP A 50 -8.52 -24.55 9.88
CA ASP A 50 -9.33 -25.23 8.87
C ASP A 50 -8.99 -26.72 8.78
N ASN A 51 -7.70 -27.07 8.72
CA ASN A 51 -7.26 -28.47 8.69
C ASN A 51 -7.69 -29.24 9.96
N GLY A 52 -7.60 -28.62 11.13
CA GLY A 52 -8.06 -29.21 12.39
C GLY A 52 -9.59 -29.36 12.45
N GLY A 53 -10.33 -28.42 11.88
CA GLY A 53 -11.78 -28.49 11.72
C GLY A 53 -12.22 -29.61 10.79
N ASP A 54 -11.60 -29.71 9.61
CA ASP A 54 -11.91 -30.72 8.59
C ASP A 54 -11.54 -32.13 9.06
N ALA A 55 -10.45 -32.27 9.83
CA ALA A 55 -10.07 -33.53 10.48
C ALA A 55 -10.95 -33.90 11.69
N GLY A 56 -11.92 -33.05 12.07
CA GLY A 56 -12.80 -33.26 13.22
C GLY A 56 -12.11 -33.11 14.58
N GLN A 57 -10.88 -32.61 14.62
CA GLN A 57 -10.08 -32.40 15.83
C GLN A 57 -10.51 -31.13 16.59
N ILE A 58 -11.14 -30.18 15.89
CA ILE A 58 -11.65 -28.94 16.45
C ILE A 58 -13.15 -28.88 16.22
N ALA A 59 -13.91 -28.57 17.27
CA ALA A 59 -15.35 -28.38 17.14
C ALA A 59 -15.67 -27.23 16.16
N LYS A 60 -16.66 -27.43 15.27
CA LYS A 60 -17.05 -26.43 14.25
C LYS A 60 -17.35 -25.05 14.83
N ARG A 61 -17.94 -25.00 16.03
CA ARG A 61 -18.20 -23.75 16.75
C ARG A 61 -16.90 -23.02 17.12
N THR A 62 -15.94 -23.76 17.67
CA THR A 62 -14.61 -23.23 18.04
C THR A 62 -13.83 -22.77 16.81
N VAL A 63 -13.91 -23.50 15.69
CA VAL A 63 -13.36 -23.06 14.40
C VAL A 63 -13.93 -21.69 14.01
N MET A 64 -15.25 -21.54 14.07
CA MET A 64 -15.92 -20.29 13.71
C MET A 64 -15.54 -19.13 14.65
N GLU A 65 -15.47 -19.37 15.96
CA GLU A 65 -15.07 -18.39 16.97
C GLU A 65 -13.62 -17.91 16.75
N LEU A 66 -12.67 -18.83 16.54
CA LEU A 66 -11.26 -18.52 16.29
C LEU A 66 -11.07 -17.75 14.97
N LYS A 67 -11.77 -18.15 13.90
CA LYS A 67 -11.71 -17.43 12.62
C LYS A 67 -12.25 -16.01 12.76
N ASN A 68 -13.31 -15.80 13.55
CA ASN A 68 -13.87 -14.47 13.77
C ASN A 68 -12.94 -13.59 14.62
N GLN A 69 -12.29 -14.15 15.65
CA GLN A 69 -11.30 -13.43 16.46
C GLN A 69 -10.08 -13.01 15.63
N ILE A 70 -9.55 -13.92 14.82
CA ILE A 70 -8.41 -13.62 13.93
C ILE A 70 -8.78 -12.53 12.92
N ARG A 71 -9.96 -12.63 12.28
CA ARG A 71 -10.45 -11.62 11.33
C ARG A 71 -10.67 -10.25 11.98
N ALA A 72 -11.05 -10.20 13.26
CA ALA A 72 -11.19 -8.93 13.99
C ALA A 72 -9.84 -8.24 14.26
N HIS A 73 -8.73 -8.98 14.36
CA HIS A 73 -7.37 -8.45 14.49
C HIS A 73 -6.68 -8.13 13.14
N VAL A 74 -7.32 -8.53 12.04
CA VAL A 74 -7.01 -8.13 10.65
C VAL A 74 -8.00 -7.03 10.25
N ASN A 75 -8.08 -5.94 11.04
CA ASN A 75 -8.99 -4.85 10.69
C ASN A 75 -8.38 -4.02 9.55
N GLU A 76 -8.73 -4.38 8.33
CA GLU A 76 -8.23 -3.77 7.08
C GLU A 76 -8.39 -2.23 7.07
N GLU A 77 -9.42 -1.69 7.72
CA GLU A 77 -9.63 -0.24 7.81
C GLU A 77 -8.61 0.47 8.71
N ASP A 78 -8.20 -0.16 9.81
CA ASP A 78 -7.19 0.39 10.70
C ASP A 78 -5.80 0.31 10.05
N GLU A 79 -5.49 -0.81 9.39
CA GLU A 79 -4.27 -0.98 8.61
C GLU A 79 -4.20 0.02 7.44
N TRP A 80 -5.31 0.25 6.75
CA TRP A 80 -5.43 1.28 5.72
C TRP A 80 -5.22 2.69 6.30
N ARG A 81 -5.85 3.03 7.42
CA ARG A 81 -5.72 4.37 8.03
C ARG A 81 -4.28 4.66 8.43
N ASN A 82 -3.60 3.68 9.02
CA ASN A 82 -2.19 3.79 9.38
C ASN A 82 -1.32 3.94 8.13
N PHE A 83 -1.49 3.06 7.13
CA PHE A 83 -0.77 3.17 5.87
C PHE A 83 -0.96 4.54 5.21
N ARG A 84 -2.22 5.01 5.11
CA ARG A 84 -2.57 6.28 4.48
C ARG A 84 -1.90 7.46 5.16
N THR A 85 -1.88 7.48 6.49
CA THR A 85 -1.24 8.55 7.26
C THR A 85 0.25 8.68 6.92
N HIS A 86 0.98 7.56 6.91
CA HIS A 86 2.41 7.56 6.58
C HIS A 86 2.64 7.83 5.08
N PHE A 87 1.79 7.29 4.21
CA PHE A 87 1.86 7.53 2.78
C PHE A 87 1.66 9.02 2.44
N GLU A 88 0.71 9.70 3.09
CA GLU A 88 0.47 11.14 2.87
C GLU A 88 1.64 12.02 3.37
N GLN A 89 2.41 11.57 4.37
CA GLN A 89 3.63 12.26 4.80
C GLN A 89 4.74 12.20 3.73
N VAL A 90 4.88 11.06 3.04
CA VAL A 90 5.91 10.85 2.00
C VAL A 90 5.44 11.32 0.61
N HIS A 91 4.13 11.29 0.38
CA HIS A 91 3.50 11.73 -0.87
C HIS A 91 2.39 12.76 -0.62
N PRO A 92 2.73 13.98 -0.14
CA PRO A 92 1.75 15.01 0.18
C PRO A 92 0.82 15.31 -1.00
N GLY A 93 -0.49 15.36 -0.72
CA GLY A 93 -1.54 15.71 -1.67
C GLY A 93 -1.80 14.68 -2.78
N PHE A 94 -1.20 13.50 -2.74
CA PHE A 94 -1.39 12.47 -3.78
C PHE A 94 -2.85 12.09 -4.01
N PHE A 95 -3.59 11.77 -2.93
CA PHE A 95 -5.01 11.42 -3.02
C PHE A 95 -5.87 12.59 -3.50
N LYS A 96 -5.55 13.81 -3.06
CA LYS A 96 -6.21 15.04 -3.52
C LYS A 96 -6.06 15.19 -5.03
N ARG A 97 -4.83 15.11 -5.56
CA ARG A 97 -4.56 15.19 -7.00
C ARG A 97 -5.29 14.10 -7.80
N LEU A 98 -5.29 12.87 -7.30
CA LEU A 98 -6.03 11.78 -7.96
C LEU A 98 -7.53 12.06 -8.00
N LYS A 99 -8.11 12.59 -6.93
CA LYS A 99 -9.53 12.95 -6.90
C LYS A 99 -9.87 14.17 -7.73
N ASP A 100 -8.98 15.15 -7.80
CA ASP A 100 -9.16 16.36 -8.62
C ASP A 100 -9.12 16.01 -10.12
N LEU A 101 -8.18 15.15 -10.54
CA LEU A 101 -8.05 14.71 -11.94
C LEU A 101 -9.05 13.61 -12.32
N TYR A 102 -9.37 12.71 -11.39
CA TYR A 102 -10.18 11.51 -11.61
C TYR A 102 -11.22 11.33 -10.50
N PRO A 103 -12.27 12.18 -10.45
CA PRO A 103 -13.24 12.19 -9.35
C PRO A 103 -14.00 10.87 -9.19
N ASN A 104 -14.13 10.10 -10.27
CA ASN A 104 -14.84 8.82 -10.34
C ASN A 104 -14.04 7.61 -9.82
N LEU A 105 -12.82 7.81 -9.31
CA LEU A 105 -12.07 6.76 -8.63
C LEU A 105 -12.76 6.39 -7.32
N THR A 106 -12.96 5.10 -7.07
CA THR A 106 -13.49 4.61 -5.79
C THR A 106 -12.40 4.61 -4.72
N GLU A 107 -12.78 4.49 -3.44
CA GLU A 107 -11.80 4.37 -2.35
C GLU A 107 -10.87 3.17 -2.56
N TYR A 108 -11.41 2.02 -2.97
CA TYR A 108 -10.62 0.84 -3.34
C TYR A 108 -9.58 1.14 -4.43
N GLU A 109 -9.94 1.92 -5.46
CA GLU A 109 -9.03 2.30 -6.54
C GLU A 109 -7.96 3.30 -6.06
N LEU A 110 -8.30 4.20 -5.13
CA LEU A 110 -7.31 5.06 -4.47
C LEU A 110 -6.30 4.24 -3.65
N ARG A 111 -6.76 3.24 -2.88
CA ARG A 111 -5.88 2.30 -2.16
C ARG A 111 -4.94 1.60 -3.13
N LEU A 112 -5.48 1.07 -4.22
CA LEU A 112 -4.71 0.39 -5.25
C LEU A 112 -3.64 1.32 -5.87
N CYS A 113 -4.00 2.57 -6.20
CA CYS A 113 -3.02 3.55 -6.69
C CYS A 113 -1.89 3.79 -5.70
N ALA A 114 -2.20 3.93 -4.40
CA ALA A 114 -1.19 4.16 -3.37
C ALA A 114 -0.24 2.96 -3.24
N TYR A 115 -0.75 1.73 -3.22
CA TYR A 115 0.11 0.53 -3.17
C TYR A 115 0.96 0.35 -4.43
N ILE A 116 0.45 0.69 -5.62
CA ILE A 116 1.27 0.67 -6.84
C ILE A 116 2.34 1.77 -6.77
N ARG A 117 2.01 2.95 -6.23
CA ARG A 117 2.93 4.09 -6.09
C ARG A 117 4.12 3.77 -5.18
N THR A 118 3.93 2.95 -4.14
CA THR A 118 5.01 2.48 -3.26
C THR A 118 5.85 1.37 -3.88
N GLY A 119 5.48 0.87 -5.07
CA GLY A 119 6.22 -0.17 -5.79
C GLY A 119 5.82 -1.60 -5.42
N MET A 120 4.70 -1.81 -4.73
CA MET A 120 4.21 -3.15 -4.42
C MET A 120 3.79 -3.91 -5.69
N TYR A 121 4.05 -5.21 -5.74
CA TYR A 121 3.64 -6.08 -6.84
C TYR A 121 2.32 -6.80 -6.55
N GLY A 122 1.71 -7.40 -7.58
CA GLY A 122 0.32 -7.88 -7.52
C GLY A 122 -0.03 -8.82 -6.36
N LYS A 123 0.89 -9.68 -5.92
CA LYS A 123 0.67 -10.58 -4.77
C LYS A 123 0.63 -9.80 -3.45
N GLN A 124 1.53 -8.84 -3.25
CA GLN A 124 1.55 -7.99 -2.06
C GLN A 124 0.29 -7.14 -1.99
N ILE A 125 -0.09 -6.51 -3.11
CA ILE A 125 -1.32 -5.71 -3.20
C ILE A 125 -2.55 -6.57 -2.86
N ALA A 126 -2.60 -7.81 -3.36
CA ALA A 126 -3.70 -8.74 -3.08
C ALA A 126 -3.83 -9.03 -1.57
N MET A 127 -2.71 -9.22 -0.87
CA MET A 127 -2.69 -9.36 0.59
C MET A 127 -3.16 -8.08 1.29
N MET A 128 -2.67 -6.91 0.88
CA MET A 128 -3.03 -5.62 1.49
C MET A 128 -4.52 -5.26 1.31
N LEU A 129 -5.14 -5.74 0.25
CA LEU A 129 -6.56 -5.52 -0.05
C LEU A 129 -7.44 -6.71 0.31
N SER A 130 -6.90 -7.76 0.95
CA SER A 130 -7.64 -8.97 1.32
C SER A 130 -8.42 -9.62 0.14
N VAL A 131 -7.84 -9.62 -1.07
CA VAL A 131 -8.44 -10.19 -2.28
C VAL A 131 -7.55 -11.24 -2.92
N GLN A 132 -8.12 -12.03 -3.84
CA GLN A 132 -7.33 -12.98 -4.63
C GLN A 132 -6.36 -12.25 -5.58
N PRO A 133 -5.13 -12.78 -5.80
CA PRO A 133 -4.15 -12.18 -6.72
C PRO A 133 -4.69 -11.92 -8.13
N GLU A 134 -5.55 -12.80 -8.65
CA GLU A 134 -6.14 -12.66 -9.99
C GLU A 134 -7.09 -11.45 -10.09
N SER A 135 -7.74 -11.07 -8.98
CA SER A 135 -8.60 -9.89 -8.90
C SER A 135 -7.83 -8.58 -9.05
N ILE A 136 -6.53 -8.56 -8.72
CA ILE A 136 -5.68 -7.38 -8.91
C ILE A 136 -5.45 -7.09 -10.38
N LYS A 137 -5.24 -8.10 -11.24
CA LYS A 137 -5.08 -7.90 -12.69
C LYS A 137 -6.30 -7.21 -13.29
N LYS A 138 -7.50 -7.71 -12.99
CA LYS A 138 -8.77 -7.11 -13.45
C LYS A 138 -8.93 -5.68 -12.94
N SER A 139 -8.58 -5.44 -11.68
CA SER A 139 -8.64 -4.10 -11.08
C SER A 139 -7.68 -3.11 -11.74
N ARG A 140 -6.44 -3.53 -12.04
CA ARG A 140 -5.46 -2.73 -12.79
C ARG A 140 -5.95 -2.39 -14.20
N THR A 141 -6.54 -3.34 -14.91
CA THR A 141 -7.12 -3.07 -16.24
C THR A 141 -8.24 -2.04 -16.19
N ARG A 142 -9.14 -2.12 -15.19
CA ARG A 142 -10.20 -1.11 -14.99
C ARG A 142 -9.61 0.25 -14.62
N LEU A 143 -8.63 0.26 -13.72
CA LEU A 143 -7.96 1.48 -13.27
C LEU A 143 -7.28 2.20 -14.43
N ARG A 144 -6.56 1.49 -15.31
CA ARG A 144 -5.95 2.06 -16.53
C ARG A 144 -6.99 2.78 -17.40
N LYS A 145 -8.17 2.19 -17.59
CA LYS A 145 -9.26 2.82 -18.36
C LYS A 145 -9.78 4.10 -17.69
N LYS A 146 -9.96 4.09 -16.36
CA LYS A 146 -10.40 5.28 -15.61
C LYS A 146 -9.36 6.40 -15.61
N LEU A 147 -8.08 6.04 -15.58
CA LEU A 147 -6.95 6.97 -15.68
C LEU A 147 -6.67 7.41 -17.13
N GLN A 148 -7.39 6.87 -18.10
CA GLN A 148 -7.26 7.18 -19.53
C GLN A 148 -5.86 6.91 -20.09
N LEU A 149 -5.21 5.84 -19.60
CA LEU A 149 -3.87 5.44 -20.05
C LEU A 149 -3.93 4.70 -21.38
N ARG A 150 -3.01 5.03 -22.29
CA ARG A 150 -2.85 4.32 -23.56
C ARG A 150 -2.23 2.94 -23.33
N PRO A 151 -2.35 1.99 -24.28
CA PRO A 151 -1.79 0.64 -24.15
C PRO A 151 -0.29 0.63 -23.80
N GLU A 152 0.47 1.55 -24.38
CA GLU A 152 1.90 1.74 -24.20
C GLU A 152 2.29 2.43 -22.88
N ASP A 153 1.34 3.12 -22.23
CA ASP A 153 1.63 3.84 -20.99
C ASP A 153 1.74 2.86 -19.82
N SER A 154 2.78 3.01 -19.00
CA SER A 154 2.97 2.22 -17.77
C SER A 154 2.12 2.82 -16.63
N LEU A 155 1.30 1.99 -15.97
CA LEU A 155 0.47 2.45 -14.84
C LEU A 155 1.36 2.86 -13.65
N GLU A 156 2.42 2.09 -13.41
CA GLU A 156 3.44 2.33 -12.41
C GLU A 156 4.13 3.68 -12.64
N ASP A 157 4.60 3.93 -13.86
CA ASP A 157 5.33 5.16 -14.16
C ASP A 157 4.42 6.38 -14.13
N PHE A 158 3.17 6.23 -14.61
CA PHE A 158 2.16 7.26 -14.49
C PHE A 158 1.95 7.70 -13.03
N LEU A 159 1.75 6.73 -12.13
CA LEU A 159 1.55 7.02 -10.71
C LEU A 159 2.82 7.57 -10.05
N ARG A 160 4.00 7.03 -10.38
CA ARG A 160 5.29 7.50 -9.85
C ARG A 160 5.57 8.96 -10.21
N ASN A 161 5.25 9.35 -11.43
CA ASN A 161 5.50 10.68 -11.98
C ASN A 161 4.45 11.73 -11.58
N MET A 162 3.45 11.37 -10.77
CA MET A 162 2.54 12.35 -10.17
C MET A 162 3.26 13.24 -9.14
N LYS A 163 3.87 14.32 -9.63
CA LYS A 163 4.54 15.32 -8.81
C LYS A 163 3.55 16.10 -7.91
N PRO A 164 4.02 16.65 -6.78
CA PRO A 164 3.27 17.64 -6.03
C PRO A 164 2.93 18.84 -6.92
N LEU A 165 1.75 19.44 -6.73
CA LEU A 165 1.47 20.76 -7.30
C LEU A 165 2.37 21.76 -6.56
N SER A 166 3.18 22.51 -7.31
CA SER A 166 3.98 23.63 -6.82
C SER A 166 3.11 24.79 -6.37
#